data_AF-A0A959CV04-F1
#
_entry.id   AF-A0A959CV04-F1
#
_cell.length_a   1.000
_cell.length_b   1.000
_cell.length_c   1.000
_cell.angle_alpha   90.00
_cell.angle_beta   90.00
_cell.angle_gamma   90.00
#
_symmetry.space_group_name_H-M   'P 1'
#
loop_
_entity.id
_entity.type
_entity.pdbx_description
1 polymer ?
#
loop_
_entity_poly.entity_id
_entity_poly.type
_entity_poly.pdbx_seq_one_letter_code
_entity_poly.pdbx_strand_id
1 'polypeptide(L)' 'MEYLGLFIELLFLAMGVYVYLFSIGRLRSGDKKVQERAEEFRRRNARWMRVAALLLIALMAVNIYLHVVQLFGGG' A
#
# COMPACT_ATOMS: atom_id res chain seq x y z
N MET A 1 -4.98 -1.98 22.77
CA MET A 1 -3.86 -1.32 22.08
C MET A 1 -3.29 -2.18 20.96
N GLU A 2 -3.05 -3.48 21.20
CA GLU A 2 -2.49 -4.42 20.20
C GLU A 2 -3.36 -4.55 18.93
N TYR A 3 -4.67 -4.79 19.08
CA TYR A 3 -5.60 -4.83 17.93
C TYR A 3 -5.70 -3.51 17.16
N LEU A 4 -5.50 -2.36 17.84
CA LEU A 4 -5.48 -1.05 17.17
C LEU A 4 -4.22 -0.90 16.31
N GLY A 5 -3.07 -1.37 16.82
CA GLY A 5 -1.82 -1.41 16.06
C GLY A 5 -1.96 -2.27 14.80
N LEU A 6 -2.49 -3.49 14.94
CA LEU A 6 -2.74 -4.39 13.81
C LEU A 6 -3.71 -3.77 12.79
N PHE A 7 -4.77 -3.08 13.25
CA PHE A 7 -5.70 -2.38 12.36
C PHE A 7 -5.00 -1.28 11.55
N ILE A 8 -4.17 -0.46 12.19
CA ILE A 8 -3.39 0.57 11.51
C ILE A 8 -2.42 -0.05 10.52
N GLU A 9 -1.76 -1.15 10.89
CA GLU A 9 -0.85 -1.85 9.99
C GLU A 9 -1.55 -2.37 8.73
N LEU A 10 -2.75 -2.92 8.88
CA LEU A 10 -3.57 -3.35 7.74
C LEU A 10 -3.97 -2.17 6.85
N LEU A 11 -4.28 -1.00 7.41
CA LEU A 11 -4.56 0.20 6.62
C LEU A 11 -3.32 0.66 5.83
N PHE A 12 -2.14 0.66 6.44
CA PHE A 12 -0.90 1.01 5.75
C PHE A 12 -0.54 0.00 4.66
N LEU A 13 -0.75 -1.30 4.91
CA LEU A 13 -0.59 -2.34 3.91
C LEU A 13 -1.54 -2.11 2.73
N ALA A 14 -2.82 -1.85 3.00
CA ALA A 14 -3.82 -1.55 1.98
C ALA A 14 -3.45 -0.30 1.16
N MET A 15 -2.92 0.74 1.82
CA MET A 15 -2.41 1.93 1.15
C MET A 15 -1.21 1.61 0.24
N GLY A 16 -0.25 0.79 0.70
CA GLY A 16 0.86 0.32 -0.13
C GLY A 16 0.38 -0.43 -1.38
N VAL A 17 -0.57 -1.36 -1.21
CA VAL A 17 -1.20 -2.08 -2.32
C VAL A 17 -1.90 -1.13 -3.27
N TYR A 18 -2.66 -0.15 -2.76
CA TYR A 18 -3.32 0.86 -3.59
C TYR A 18 -2.31 1.66 -4.44
N VAL A 19 -1.23 2.15 -3.82
CA VAL A 19 -0.18 2.90 -4.54
C VAL A 19 0.50 2.01 -5.60
N TYR A 20 0.72 0.74 -5.30
CA TYR A 20 1.26 -0.22 -6.27
C TYR A 20 0.32 -0.38 -7.46
N LEU A 21 -0.97 -0.68 -7.22
CA LEU A 21 -1.99 -0.81 -8.26
C LEU A 21 -2.13 0.47 -9.10
N PHE A 22 -1.98 1.63 -8.46
CA PHE A 22 -2.00 2.90 -9.14
C PHE A 22 -0.78 3.02 -10.05
N SER A 23 0.42 2.73 -9.55
CA SER A 23 1.68 2.84 -10.31
C SER A 23 1.78 1.93 -11.55
N ILE A 24 0.98 0.85 -11.60
CA ILE A 24 0.87 -0.04 -12.78
C ILE A 24 -0.30 0.34 -13.70
N GLY A 25 -1.07 1.38 -13.36
CA GLY A 25 -2.19 1.86 -14.19
C GLY A 25 -3.45 1.02 -14.11
N ARG A 26 -3.59 0.15 -13.10
CA ARG A 26 -4.79 -0.70 -12.91
C ARG A 26 -5.98 0.07 -12.36
N LEU A 27 -5.73 1.20 -11.70
CA LEU A 27 -6.76 2.14 -11.25
C LEU A 27 -7.10 3.14 -12.37
N ARG A 28 -8.35 3.09 -12.83
CA ARG A 28 -8.94 4.03 -13.80
C ARG A 28 -10.09 4.79 -13.17
N SER A 29 -10.14 6.10 -13.40
CA SER A 29 -11.26 6.96 -13.04
C SER A 29 -12.26 7.03 -14.19
N GLY A 30 -13.55 7.13 -13.88
CA GLY A 30 -14.60 7.43 -14.86
C GLY A 30 -14.57 8.89 -15.34
N ASP A 31 -13.96 9.79 -14.57
CA ASP A 31 -13.77 11.19 -14.97
C ASP A 31 -12.49 11.35 -15.80
N LYS A 32 -12.67 11.78 -17.06
CA LYS A 32 -11.57 12.01 -18.01
C LYS A 32 -10.51 12.98 -17.49
N LYS A 33 -10.89 14.06 -16.80
CA LYS A 33 -9.93 15.05 -16.27
C LYS A 33 -9.08 14.47 -15.14
N VAL A 34 -9.68 13.63 -14.30
CA VAL A 34 -8.98 12.95 -13.20
C VAL A 34 -8.03 11.88 -13.78
N GLN A 35 -8.50 11.14 -14.79
CA GLN A 35 -7.71 10.12 -15.45
C GLN A 35 -6.46 10.71 -16.12
N GLU A 36 -6.59 11.82 -16.84
CA GLU A 36 -5.49 12.48 -17.55
C GLU A 36 -4.39 12.97 -16.58
N ARG A 37 -4.79 13.61 -15.47
CA ARG A 37 -3.85 14.00 -14.40
C ARG A 37 -3.15 12.80 -13.76
N ALA A 38 -3.89 11.73 -13.51
CA ALA A 38 -3.32 10.51 -12.94
C ALA A 38 -2.31 9.86 -13.91
N GLU A 39 -2.59 9.85 -15.21
CA GLU A 39 -1.68 9.34 -16.24
C GLU A 39 -0.42 10.18 -16.33
N GLU A 40 -0.53 11.50 -16.35
CA GLU A 40 0.62 12.40 -16.38
C GLU A 40 1.53 12.21 -15.16
N PHE A 41 0.93 12.11 -13.97
CA PHE A 41 1.68 11.85 -12.74
C PHE A 41 2.39 10.49 -12.79
N ARG A 42 1.74 9.44 -13.30
CA ARG A 42 2.35 8.11 -13.46
C ARG A 42 3.48 8.12 -14.48
N ARG A 43 3.36 8.83 -15.60
CA ARG A 43 4.43 8.89 -16.62
C ARG A 43 5.75 9.39 -16.03
N ARG A 44 5.69 10.31 -15.06
CA ARG A 44 6.88 10.87 -14.41
C ARG A 44 7.37 10.05 -13.22
N ASN A 45 6.47 9.42 -12.45
CA ASN A 45 6.79 8.88 -11.13
C ASN A 45 6.59 7.36 -10.97
N ALA A 46 5.99 6.67 -11.94
CA ALA A 46 5.55 5.28 -11.76
C ALA A 46 6.67 4.33 -11.29
N ARG A 47 7.90 4.50 -11.77
CA ARG A 47 9.03 3.65 -11.37
C ARG A 47 9.35 3.77 -9.88
N TRP A 48 9.47 5.00 -9.38
CA TRP A 48 9.73 5.28 -7.97
C TRP A 48 8.54 4.87 -7.10
N MET A 49 7.31 5.13 -7.56
CA MET A 49 6.10 4.71 -6.84
C MET A 49 6.02 3.19 -6.68
N ARG A 50 6.39 2.42 -7.71
CA ARG A 50 6.43 0.94 -7.61
C ARG A 50 7.39 0.49 -6.53
N VAL A 51 8.61 1.02 -6.54
CA VAL A 51 9.63 0.64 -5.56
C VAL A 51 9.19 1.04 -4.16
N ALA A 52 8.73 2.27 -3.97
CA ALA A 52 8.24 2.75 -2.67
C ALA A 52 7.05 1.92 -2.16
N ALA A 53 6.10 1.60 -3.04
CA ALA A 53 4.94 0.78 -2.68
C ALA A 53 5.33 -0.65 -2.33
N LEU A 54 6.24 -1.29 -3.09
CA LEU A 54 6.72 -2.63 -2.80
C LEU A 54 7.50 -2.68 -1.47
N LEU A 55 8.33 -1.67 -1.19
CA LEU A 55 9.02 -1.55 0.09
C LEU A 55 8.03 -1.39 1.25
N LEU A 56 7.03 -0.51 1.10
CA LEU A 56 5.99 -0.34 2.11
C LEU A 56 5.22 -1.65 2.35
N ILE A 57 4.80 -2.33 1.28
CA ILE A 57 4.10 -3.62 1.37
C ILE A 57 4.97 -4.66 2.10
N ALA A 58 6.26 -4.76 1.74
CA ALA A 58 7.18 -5.71 2.36
C ALA A 58 7.37 -5.42 3.86
N LEU A 59 7.62 -4.16 4.22
CA LEU A 59 7.78 -3.74 5.62
C LEU A 59 6.51 -4.02 6.43
N MET A 60 5.34 -3.65 5.89
CA MET A 60 4.07 -3.89 6.57
C MET A 60 3.77 -5.38 6.70
N ALA A 61 4.09 -6.20 5.70
CA ALA A 61 3.88 -7.65 5.76
C ALA A 61 4.72 -8.31 6.87
N VAL A 62 6.00 -7.92 7.01
CA VAL A 62 6.85 -8.40 8.11
C VAL A 62 6.30 -7.92 9.45
N ASN A 63 5.92 -6.64 9.55
CA ASN A 63 5.42 -6.07 10.80
C ASN A 63 4.12 -6.78 11.26
N ILE A 64 3.18 -7.00 10.35
CA ILE A 64 1.94 -7.75 10.62
C ILE A 64 2.26 -9.18 11.03
N TYR A 65 3.20 -9.85 10.36
CA TYR A 65 3.59 -11.22 10.72
C TYR A 65 4.12 -11.28 12.16
N LEU A 66 5.03 -10.37 12.52
CA LEU A 66 5.59 -10.32 13.87
C LEU A 66 4.52 -10.01 14.92
N HIS A 67 3.62 -9.06 14.61
CA HIS A 67 2.53 -8.68 15.50
C HIS A 67 1.56 -9.87 15.71
N VAL A 68 1.22 -10.59 14.66
CA VAL A 68 0.40 -11.81 14.71
C VAL A 68 1.08 -12.91 15.54
N VAL A 69 2.37 -13.18 15.29
CA VAL A 69 3.13 -14.17 16.07
C VAL A 69 3.17 -13.77 17.55
N GLN A 70 3.33 -12.49 17.87
CA GLN A 70 3.29 -12.01 19.25
C GLN A 70 1.90 -12.21 19.87
N LEU A 71 0.83 -11.93 19.12
CA LEU A 71 -0.56 -12.07 19.58
C LEU A 71 -0.95 -13.52 19.86
N PHE A 72 -0.44 -14.47 19.06
CA PHE A 72 -0.77 -15.90 19.18
C PHE A 72 0.29 -16.73 19.94
N GLY A 73 1.53 -16.26 20.03
CA GLY A 73 2.63 -16.94 20.73
C GLY A 73 2.88 -16.43 22.15
N GLY A 74 2.23 -15.34 22.55
CA GLY A 74 2.28 -14.76 23.90
C GLY A 74 1.05 -15.08 24.78
N GLY A 75 0.29 -16.13 24.46
CA GLY A 75 -0.84 -16.64 25.26
C GLY A 75 -0.45 -17.76 26.20
#